data_AF-A0A558AU24-F1
#
_entry.id   AF-A0A558AU24-F1
#
_cell.length_a   1.000
_cell.length_b   1.000
_cell.length_c   1.000
_cell.angle_alpha   90.00
_cell.angle_beta   90.00
_cell.angle_gamma   90.00
#
_symmetry.space_group_name_H-M   'P 1'
#
loop_
_entity.id
_entity.type
_entity.pdbx_description
1 polymer ?
#
loop_
_entity_poly.entity_id
_entity_poly.type
_entity_poly.pdbx_seq_one_letter_code
_entity_poly.pdbx_strand_id
1 'polypeptide(L)'
;MEIILLLVLIVLGYIGYRWLMGRRKEEIVLELDDRYKDPAKYVEAVQHTLTEEGRTVEYKGNGKFLIDGRTYTMMEHNVSMGPSVVQRTILQPEE
;
A
#
# COMPACT_ATOMS: atom_id res chain seq x y z
N MET A 1 3.17 -35.91 -22.37
CA MET A 1 2.75 -34.73 -23.17
C MET A 1 1.60 -34.00 -22.48
N GLU A 2 0.48 -34.68 -22.19
CA GLU A 2 -0.70 -34.06 -21.54
C GLU A 2 -0.44 -33.49 -20.13
N ILE A 3 0.29 -34.21 -19.27
CA ILE A 3 0.58 -33.76 -17.90
C ILE A 3 1.44 -32.48 -17.88
N ILE A 4 2.42 -32.39 -18.79
CA ILE A 4 3.28 -31.22 -18.92
C ILE A 4 2.45 -30.01 -19.37
N LEU A 5 1.53 -30.22 -20.32
CA LEU A 5 0.65 -29.18 -20.82
C LEU A 5 -0.32 -28.66 -19.74
N LEU A 6 -0.84 -29.57 -18.89
CA LEU A 6 -1.66 -29.23 -17.73
C LEU A 6 -0.89 -28.38 -16.70
N LEU A 7 0.36 -28.75 -16.38
CA LEU A 7 1.20 -28.00 -15.45
C LEU A 7 1.52 -26.60 -15.98
N VAL A 8 1.81 -26.47 -17.27
CA VAL A 8 2.04 -25.17 -17.92
C VAL A 8 0.79 -24.29 -17.83
N LEU A 9 -0.39 -24.84 -18.08
CA LEU A 9 -1.67 -24.12 -17.95
C LEU A 9 -1.93 -23.64 -16.51
N ILE A 10 -1.60 -24.45 -15.50
CA ILE A 10 -1.75 -24.06 -14.09
C ILE A 10 -0.80 -22.92 -13.74
N VAL A 11 0.46 -22.97 -14.17
CA VAL A 11 1.44 -21.90 -13.91
C VAL A 11 1.03 -20.61 -14.62
N LEU A 12 0.61 -20.68 -15.89
CA LEU A 12 0.10 -19.52 -16.63
C LEU A 12 -1.18 -18.96 -16.01
N GLY A 13 -2.08 -19.82 -15.55
CA GLY A 13 -3.29 -19.43 -14.83
C GLY A 13 -2.96 -18.72 -13.52
N TYR A 14 -1.98 -19.21 -12.77
CA TYR A 14 -1.53 -18.60 -11.51
C TYR A 14 -0.88 -17.23 -11.75
N ILE A 15 -0.02 -17.10 -12.77
CA ILE A 15 0.59 -15.81 -13.16
C ILE A 15 -0.49 -14.83 -13.64
N GLY A 16 -1.41 -15.28 -14.49
CA GLY A 16 -2.52 -14.48 -15.00
C GLY A 16 -3.47 -14.03 -13.88
N TYR A 17 -3.75 -14.91 -12.91
CA TYR A 17 -4.54 -14.60 -11.73
C TYR A 17 -3.85 -13.54 -10.86
N ARG A 18 -2.55 -13.69 -10.56
CA ARG A 18 -1.79 -12.67 -9.83
C ARG A 18 -1.77 -11.32 -10.56
N TRP A 19 -1.67 -11.33 -11.89
CA TRP A 19 -1.71 -10.13 -12.70
C TRP A 19 -3.11 -9.48 -12.73
N LEU A 20 -4.17 -10.28 -12.77
CA LEU A 20 -5.56 -9.81 -12.74
C LEU A 20 -5.92 -9.23 -11.36
N MET A 21 -5.57 -9.93 -10.27
CA MET A 21 -5.82 -9.48 -8.90
C MET A 21 -5.03 -8.20 -8.57
N GLY A 22 -3.83 -8.04 -9.12
CA GLY A 22 -3.01 -6.87 -8.89
C GLY A 22 -3.70 -5.57 -9.31
N ARG A 23 -4.64 -5.56 -10.27
CA ARG A 23 -5.20 -4.31 -10.82
C ARG A 23 -6.30 -3.62 -10.02
N ARG A 24 -6.52 -3.97 -8.75
CA ARG A 24 -7.33 -3.10 -7.90
C ARG A 24 -6.44 -1.97 -7.37
N LYS A 25 -6.73 -0.76 -7.84
CA LYS A 25 -6.23 0.51 -7.32
C LYS A 25 -6.84 0.70 -5.91
N GLU A 26 -6.43 -0.11 -4.95
CA GLU A 26 -6.95 -0.03 -3.60
C GLU A 26 -6.15 1.04 -2.85
N GLU A 27 -6.88 2.02 -2.31
CA GLU A 27 -6.33 2.98 -1.37
C GLU A 27 -5.81 2.20 -0.15
N ILE A 28 -4.58 2.48 0.27
CA ILE A 28 -4.05 1.89 1.50
C ILE A 28 -4.41 2.83 2.64
N VAL A 29 -5.33 2.40 3.49
CA VAL A 29 -5.69 3.11 4.71
C VAL A 29 -4.81 2.62 5.83
N LEU A 30 -4.05 3.53 6.42
CA LEU A 30 -3.08 3.24 7.47
C LEU A 30 -3.46 4.03 8.72
N GLU A 31 -3.64 3.30 9.81
CA GLU A 31 -3.88 3.87 11.14
C GLU A 31 -2.55 3.86 11.89
N LEU A 32 -2.00 5.04 12.15
CA LEU A 32 -0.78 5.17 12.94
C LEU A 32 -1.15 5.26 14.42
N ASP A 33 -0.35 4.63 15.27
CA ASP A 33 -0.56 4.65 16.73
C ASP A 33 -0.44 6.05 17.33
N ASP A 34 0.37 6.92 16.71
CA ASP A 34 0.68 8.25 17.20
C ASP A 34 0.30 9.35 16.19
N ARG A 35 0.09 10.55 16.73
CA ARG A 35 -0.17 11.75 15.93
C ARG A 35 1.14 12.44 15.56
N TYR A 36 1.46 12.49 14.29
CA TYR A 36 2.73 13.05 13.81
C TYR A 36 2.54 14.48 13.31
N LYS A 37 3.12 15.45 14.04
CA LYS A 37 3.16 16.87 13.63
C LYS A 37 4.38 17.20 12.76
N ASP A 38 5.44 16.41 12.88
CA ASP A 38 6.66 16.57 12.11
C ASP A 38 6.53 15.75 10.81
N PRO A 39 6.67 16.38 9.63
CA PRO A 39 6.45 15.71 8.35
C PRO A 39 7.52 14.64 8.06
N ALA A 40 8.75 14.80 8.55
CA ALA A 40 9.80 13.79 8.36
C ALA A 40 9.51 12.56 9.21
N LYS A 41 9.15 12.75 10.48
CA LYS A 41 8.73 11.64 11.36
C LYS A 41 7.47 10.95 10.87
N TYR A 42 6.55 11.70 10.27
CA TYR A 42 5.33 11.14 9.71
C TYR A 42 5.64 10.21 8.52
N VAL A 43 6.51 10.65 7.61
CA VAL A 43 6.97 9.81 6.50
C VAL A 43 7.67 8.56 7.01
N GLU A 44 8.57 8.70 7.97
CA GLU A 44 9.29 7.58 8.58
C GLU A 44 8.33 6.56 9.21
N ALA A 45 7.33 7.03 9.96
CA ALA A 45 6.31 6.18 10.57
C ALA A 45 5.51 5.41 9.51
N VAL A 46 5.07 6.07 8.44
CA VAL A 46 4.36 5.42 7.32
C VAL A 46 5.24 4.36 6.66
N GLN A 47 6.53 4.64 6.42
CA GLN A 47 7.45 3.65 5.85
C GLN A 47 7.64 2.45 6.79
N HIS A 48 7.81 2.70 8.09
CA HIS A 48 7.98 1.66 9.09
C HIS A 48 6.77 0.72 9.12
N THR A 49 5.56 1.27 9.31
CA THR A 49 4.33 0.48 9.39
C THR A 49 4.10 -0.35 8.14
N LEU A 50 4.26 0.22 6.95
CA LEU A 50 4.09 -0.53 5.70
C LEU A 50 5.16 -1.63 5.52
N THR A 51 6.38 -1.38 5.99
CA THR A 51 7.46 -2.38 5.94
C THR A 51 7.18 -3.53 6.93
N GLU A 52 6.64 -3.22 8.11
CA GLU A 52 6.20 -4.23 9.09
C GLU A 52 5.02 -5.08 8.57
N GLU A 53 4.14 -4.50 7.75
CA GLU A 53 3.11 -5.23 6.99
C GLU A 53 3.68 -6.13 5.88
N GLY A 54 5.00 -6.08 5.64
CA GLY A 54 5.69 -6.88 4.63
C GLY A 54 5.66 -6.29 3.22
N ARG A 55 5.31 -5.01 3.06
CA ARG A 55 5.32 -4.32 1.78
C ARG A 55 6.70 -3.76 1.47
N THR A 56 7.04 -3.66 0.18
CA THR A 56 8.25 -2.98 -0.26
C THR A 56 7.96 -1.50 -0.44
N VAL A 57 8.61 -0.62 0.32
CA VAL A 57 8.31 0.82 0.32
C VAL A 57 9.54 1.68 0.07
N GLU A 58 9.42 2.64 -0.83
CA GLU A 58 10.43 3.66 -1.10
C GLU A 58 9.78 5.04 -1.13
N TYR A 59 10.28 5.97 -0.31
CA TYR A 59 9.80 7.36 -0.33
C TYR A 59 10.41 8.12 -1.51
N LYS A 60 9.56 8.72 -2.34
CA LYS A 60 9.95 9.47 -3.56
C LYS A 60 9.97 10.99 -3.35
N GLY A 61 9.67 11.48 -2.14
CA GLY A 61 9.55 12.91 -1.85
C GLY A 61 8.14 13.45 -2.11
N ASN A 62 7.86 14.66 -1.60
CA ASN A 62 6.58 15.36 -1.79
C ASN A 62 5.34 14.53 -1.39
N GLY A 63 5.47 13.69 -0.35
CA GLY A 63 4.39 12.82 0.09
C GLY A 63 4.11 11.63 -0.82
N LYS A 64 4.99 11.33 -1.79
CA LYS A 64 4.86 10.20 -2.70
C LYS A 64 5.65 8.99 -2.24
N PHE A 65 5.06 7.82 -2.38
CA PHE A 65 5.63 6.53 -2.01
C PHE A 65 5.55 5.56 -3.18
N LEU A 66 6.62 4.83 -3.45
CA LEU A 66 6.59 3.66 -4.31
C LEU A 66 6.40 2.43 -3.42
N ILE A 67 5.20 1.85 -3.46
CA ILE A 67 4.79 0.70 -2.63
C ILE A 67 4.49 -0.46 -3.57
N ASP A 68 5.21 -1.58 -3.39
CA ASP A 68 5.05 -2.81 -4.19
C ASP A 68 5.09 -2.54 -5.71
N GLY A 69 5.93 -1.58 -6.13
CA GLY A 69 6.11 -1.18 -7.52
C GLY A 69 5.06 -0.19 -8.07
N ARG A 70 4.24 0.43 -7.19
CA ARG A 70 3.23 1.44 -7.58
C ARG A 70 3.39 2.73 -6.81
N THR A 71 3.15 3.85 -7.48
CA THR A 71 3.23 5.16 -6.85
C THR A 71 1.92 5.48 -6.14
N TYR A 72 2.02 5.93 -4.89
CA TYR A 72 0.94 6.41 -4.05
C TYR A 72 1.24 7.81 -3.56
N THR A 73 0.22 8.65 -3.44
CA THR A 73 0.28 9.94 -2.77
C THR A 73 -0.34 9.82 -1.39
N MET A 74 0.40 10.26 -0.37
CA MET A 74 -0.06 10.31 1.01
C MET A 74 -0.98 11.50 1.23
N MET A 75 -2.16 11.23 1.77
CA MET A 75 -3.16 12.19 2.18
C MET A 75 -3.47 11.98 3.66
N GLU A 76 -3.46 13.06 4.44
CA GLU A 76 -3.87 13.03 5.83
C GLU A 76 -5.37 13.36 5.94
N HIS A 77 -6.12 12.48 6.60
CA HIS A 77 -7.52 12.69 6.92
C HIS A 77 -7.72 12.64 8.44
N ASN A 78 -8.34 13.66 9.01
CA ASN A 78 -8.74 13.63 10.41
C ASN A 78 -10.17 13.05 10.49
N VAL A 79 -10.32 11.91 11.16
CA VAL A 79 -11.63 11.26 11.35
C VAL A 79 -12.06 11.46 12.80
N SER A 80 -13.32 11.88 13.01
CA SER A 80 -13.89 11.94 14.35
C SER A 80 -14.29 10.53 14.81
N MET A 81 -13.76 10.11 15.95
CA MET A 81 -14.08 8.84 16.60
C MET A 81 -14.67 9.16 17.98
N GLY A 82 -15.97 9.47 18.01
CA GLY A 82 -16.66 9.93 19.23
C GLY A 82 -16.11 11.27 19.74
N PRO A 83 -15.69 11.40 21.02
CA PRO A 83 -15.12 12.65 21.54
C PRO A 83 -13.67 12.90 21.10
N SER A 84 -13.01 11.95 20.42
CA SER A 84 -11.60 12.04 20.01
C SER A 84 -11.45 12.20 18.49
N VAL A 85 -10.35 12.82 18.05
CA VAL A 85 -9.99 12.94 16.63
C VAL A 85 -8.77 12.06 16.37
N VAL A 86 -8.90 11.11 15.44
CA VAL A 86 -7.82 10.20 15.04
C VAL A 86 -7.28 10.65 13.68
N GLN A 87 -5.96 10.70 13.57
CA GLN A 87 -5.27 10.96 12.32
C GLN A 87 -5.24 9.67 11.50
N ARG A 88 -5.85 9.69 10.31
CA ARG A 88 -5.86 8.58 9.36
C ARG A 88 -5.00 8.94 8.17
N THR A 89 -4.10 8.03 7.79
CA THR A 89 -3.29 8.20 6.60
C THR A 89 -3.95 7.42 5.47
N ILE A 90 -4.20 8.08 4.34
CA ILE A 90 -4.71 7.43 3.13
C ILE A 90 -3.63 7.54 2.06
N LEU A 91 -3.20 6.42 1.52
CA LEU A 91 -2.30 6.36 0.38
C LEU A 91 -3.13 6.09 -0.85
N GLN A 92 -3.30 7.13 -1.67
CA GLN A 92 -4.08 7.06 -2.89
C GLN A 92 -3.17 6.70 -4.06
N PRO A 93 -3.47 5.65 -4.84
CA PRO A 93 -2.64 5.27 -5.99
C PRO A 93 -2.67 6.35 -7.07
N GLU A 94 -1.51 6.67 -7.63
CA GLU A 94 -1.42 7.46 -8.86
C GLU A 94 -1.84 6.59 -10.06
N GLU A 95 -2.55 7.18 -11.03
CA GLU A 95 -3.21 6.43 -12.10
C GLU A 95 -2.28 5.70 -13.09
#